data_AF-A0A414PYG8-F1
#
_entry.id   AF-A0A414PYG8-F1
#
_cell.length_a   1.000
_cell.length_b   1.000
_cell.length_c   1.000
_cell.angle_alpha   90.00
_cell.angle_beta   90.00
_cell.angle_gamma   90.00
#
_symmetry.space_group_name_H-M   'P 1'
#
loop_
_entity.id
_entity.type
_entity.pdbx_description
1 polymer ?
#
loop_
_entity_poly.entity_id
_entity_poly.type
_entity_poly.pdbx_seq_one_letter_code
_entity_poly.pdbx_strand_id
1 'polypeptide(L)'
;MNEIDKKVIKFLLSAGVYSDLAITKNLGITYEELEKSYENLLKEGYLETYEEYQKREKEECSSHSNCNTCSKSNSSCGSCCSKSQDYSNVKVITWKAIDEFQE
;
A
#
# COMPACT_ATOMS: atom_id res chain seq x y z
N MET A 1 14.09 -13.08 2.80
CA MET A 1 14.51 -11.69 2.54
C MET A 1 15.99 -11.51 2.24
N ASN A 2 16.31 -10.96 1.06
CA ASN A 2 17.68 -10.63 0.62
C ASN A 2 18.08 -9.18 0.97
N GLU A 3 19.30 -8.75 0.61
CA GLU A 3 19.79 -7.40 0.90
C GLU A 3 19.11 -6.28 0.09
N ILE A 4 18.64 -6.57 -1.13
CA ILE A 4 17.88 -5.61 -1.95
C ILE A 4 16.51 -5.38 -1.30
N ASP A 5 15.83 -6.44 -0.86
CA ASP A 5 14.54 -6.38 -0.18
C ASP A 5 14.59 -5.48 1.06
N LYS A 6 15.62 -5.64 1.91
CA LYS A 6 15.86 -4.78 3.08
C LYS A 6 16.07 -3.32 2.68
N LYS A 7 16.86 -3.07 1.63
CA LYS A 7 17.11 -1.70 1.14
C LYS A 7 15.84 -1.06 0.59
N VAL A 8 15.02 -1.82 -0.15
CA VAL A 8 13.74 -1.35 -0.69
C VAL A 8 12.80 -1.01 0.46
N ILE A 9 12.61 -1.89 1.46
CA ILE A 9 11.77 -1.58 2.63
C ILE A 9 12.25 -0.31 3.35
N LYS A 10 13.54 -0.22 3.69
CA LYS A 10 14.08 0.95 4.40
C LYS A 10 13.91 2.23 3.59
N PHE A 11 14.09 2.18 2.28
CA PHE A 11 13.85 3.31 1.39
C PHE A 11 12.38 3.73 1.40
N LEU A 12 11.45 2.77 1.29
CA LEU A 12 10.01 3.02 1.33
C LEU A 12 9.53 3.52 2.71
N LEU A 13 10.22 3.18 3.79
CA LEU A 13 9.93 3.72 5.12
C LEU A 13 10.47 5.16 5.31
N SER A 14 11.50 5.54 4.54
CA SER A 14 12.18 6.83 4.71
C SER A 14 11.37 8.04 4.23
N ALA A 15 10.43 7.85 3.30
CA ALA A 15 9.43 8.86 2.97
C ALA A 15 8.20 8.24 2.31
N GLY A 16 7.24 9.07 1.87
CA GLY A 16 5.95 8.64 1.33
C GLY A 16 5.99 7.93 -0.03
N VAL A 17 5.27 8.47 -1.02
CA VAL A 17 5.03 7.78 -2.31
C VAL A 17 6.22 7.94 -3.25
N TYR A 18 6.69 6.82 -3.81
CA TYR A 18 7.80 6.78 -4.77
C TYR A 18 7.43 6.07 -6.07
N SER A 19 8.06 6.48 -7.17
CA SER A 19 8.03 5.75 -8.43
C SER A 19 9.18 4.74 -8.50
N ASP A 20 9.00 3.67 -9.28
CA ASP A 20 10.05 2.66 -9.51
C ASP A 20 11.34 3.27 -10.05
N LEU A 21 11.23 4.32 -10.88
CA LEU A 21 12.38 5.09 -11.37
C LEU A 21 13.16 5.77 -10.24
N ALA A 22 12.47 6.32 -9.24
CA ALA A 22 13.12 6.94 -8.11
C ALA A 22 13.83 5.89 -7.25
N ILE A 23 13.18 4.75 -7.01
CA ILE A 23 13.72 3.66 -6.18
C ILE A 23 14.97 3.07 -6.84
N THR A 24 14.88 2.68 -8.12
CA THR A 24 16.00 2.13 -8.90
C THR A 24 17.21 3.08 -8.92
N LYS A 25 16.99 4.37 -9.17
CA LYS A 25 18.07 5.38 -9.18
C LYS A 25 18.72 5.59 -7.82
N ASN A 26 17.94 5.64 -6.74
CA ASN A 26 18.50 5.88 -5.40
C ASN A 26 19.23 4.64 -4.85
N LEU A 27 18.73 3.44 -5.15
CA LEU A 27 19.32 2.20 -4.67
C LEU A 27 20.42 1.66 -5.60
N GLY A 28 20.54 2.20 -6.82
CA GLY A 28 21.49 1.74 -7.82
C GLY A 28 21.20 0.33 -8.33
N ILE A 29 19.92 -0.04 -8.43
CA ILE A 29 19.45 -1.37 -8.86
C ILE A 29 18.71 -1.28 -10.20
N THR A 30 18.58 -2.41 -10.87
CA THR A 30 17.78 -2.56 -12.09
C THR A 30 16.29 -2.70 -11.79
N TYR A 31 15.45 -2.49 -12.80
CA TYR A 31 14.00 -2.74 -12.69
C TYR A 31 13.69 -4.22 -12.44
N GLU A 32 14.45 -5.14 -13.05
CA GLU A 32 14.27 -6.59 -12.85
C GLU A 32 14.57 -7.00 -11.39
N GLU A 33 15.60 -6.42 -10.78
CA GLU A 33 15.90 -6.65 -9.36
C GLU A 33 14.83 -6.07 -8.46
N LEU A 34 14.32 -4.87 -8.78
CA LEU A 34 13.22 -4.26 -8.03
C LEU A 34 11.92 -5.08 -8.16
N GLU A 35 11.60 -5.58 -9.35
CA GLU A 35 10.41 -6.40 -9.59
C GLU A 35 10.48 -7.72 -8.80
N LYS A 36 11.61 -8.44 -8.86
CA LYS A 36 11.82 -9.63 -8.03
C LYS A 36 11.75 -9.33 -6.54
N SER A 37 12.23 -8.16 -6.13
CA SER A 37 12.14 -7.72 -4.75
C SER A 37 10.68 -7.51 -4.35
N TYR A 38 9.87 -6.83 -5.17
CA TYR A 38 8.45 -6.68 -4.92
C TYR A 38 7.71 -8.02 -4.81
N GLU A 39 7.98 -8.99 -5.69
CA GLU A 39 7.38 -10.32 -5.60
C GLU A 39 7.69 -11.01 -4.27
N ASN A 40 8.96 -10.97 -3.84
CA ASN A 40 9.37 -11.55 -2.57
C ASN A 40 8.73 -10.83 -1.38
N LEU A 41 8.71 -9.50 -1.40
CA LEU A 41 8.15 -8.68 -0.33
C LEU A 41 6.63 -8.84 -0.20
N LEU A 42 5.91 -8.99 -1.31
CA LEU A 42 4.49 -9.34 -1.32
C LEU A 42 4.27 -10.73 -0.71
N LYS A 43 5.07 -11.72 -1.13
CA LYS A 43 4.98 -13.10 -0.63
C LYS A 43 5.30 -13.22 0.87
N GLU A 44 6.27 -12.45 1.34
CA GLU A 44 6.67 -12.43 2.76
C GLU A 44 5.78 -11.51 3.62
N GLY A 45 4.84 -10.78 3.01
CA GLY A 45 3.85 -9.94 3.70
C GLY A 45 4.35 -8.57 4.16
N TYR A 46 5.46 -8.09 3.61
CA TYR A 46 6.00 -6.74 3.88
C TYR A 46 5.41 -5.68 2.95
N LEU A 47 4.96 -6.11 1.77
CA LEU A 47 4.13 -5.30 0.87
C LEU A 47 2.78 -5.99 0.70
N GLU A 48 1.80 -5.20 0.28
CA GLU A 48 0.51 -5.67 -0.19
C GLU A 48 0.08 -4.90 -1.42
N THR A 49 -0.84 -5.45 -2.19
CA THR A 49 -1.46 -4.71 -3.28
C THR A 49 -2.38 -3.64 -2.75
N TYR A 50 -2.59 -2.58 -3.51
CA TYR A 50 -3.54 -1.54 -3.12
C TYR A 50 -4.98 -2.07 -2.95
N GLU A 51 -5.35 -3.11 -3.69
CA GLU A 51 -6.65 -3.78 -3.55
C GLU A 51 -6.81 -4.48 -2.19
N GLU A 52 -5.76 -5.15 -1.71
CA GLU A 52 -5.73 -5.79 -0.39
C GLU A 52 -5.77 -4.76 0.72
N TYR A 53 -4.98 -3.68 0.59
CA TYR A 53 -5.02 -2.53 1.48
C TYR A 53 -6.45 -1.97 1.57
N GLN A 54 -7.10 -1.70 0.44
CA GLN A 54 -8.47 -1.19 0.42
C GLN A 54 -9.49 -2.12 1.08
N LYS A 55 -9.36 -3.45 0.91
CA LYS A 55 -10.27 -4.41 1.54
C LYS A 55 -10.18 -4.30 3.06
N ARG A 56 -8.97 -4.25 3.62
CA ARG A 56 -8.76 -4.07 5.06
C ARG A 56 -9.32 -2.74 5.56
N GLU A 57 -9.04 -1.62 4.88
CA GLU A 57 -9.54 -0.30 5.29
C GLU A 57 -11.07 -0.19 5.18
N LYS A 58 -11.69 -0.85 4.18
CA LYS A 58 -13.16 -0.88 4.02
C LYS A 58 -13.85 -1.70 5.11
N GLU A 59 -13.24 -2.80 5.54
CA GLU A 59 -13.73 -3.56 6.70
C GLU A 59 -13.71 -2.71 7.98
N GLU A 60 -12.70 -1.85 8.14
CA GLU A 60 -12.65 -0.88 9.26
C GLU A 60 -13.71 0.22 9.15
N CYS A 61 -14.05 0.69 7.94
CA CYS A 61 -15.12 1.67 7.71
C CYS A 61 -16.52 1.12 8.05
N SER A 62 -16.69 -0.21 7.98
CA SER A 62 -17.94 -0.90 8.35
C SER A 62 -18.15 -0.96 9.87
N SER A 63 -17.08 -0.75 10.65
CA SER A 63 -17.06 -0.89 12.11
C SER A 63 -17.40 0.43 12.84
N HIS A 64 -17.45 1.55 12.13
CA HIS A 64 -17.98 2.80 12.66
C HIS A 64 -19.51 2.83 12.50
N SER A 65 -20.19 2.28 13.50
CA SER A 65 -21.65 2.22 13.69
C SER A 65 -22.36 3.59 13.81
N ASN A 66 -21.76 4.69 13.34
CA ASN A 66 -22.29 6.06 13.46
C ASN A 66 -22.39 6.83 12.13
N CYS A 67 -22.67 6.19 10.98
CA CYS A 67 -23.34 6.87 9.85
C CYS A 67 -24.84 7.08 10.19
N ASN A 68 -25.14 7.70 11.33
CA ASN A 68 -26.51 7.94 11.78
C ASN A 68 -27.09 9.27 11.28
N THR A 69 -26.32 10.05 10.51
CA THR A 69 -26.75 11.32 9.89
C THR A 69 -26.80 11.25 8.37
N CYS A 70 -27.04 10.05 7.86
CA CYS A 70 -27.25 9.77 6.45
C CYS A 70 -28.77 9.91 6.18
N SER A 71 -29.29 11.10 6.49
CA SER A 71 -30.72 11.43 6.49
C SER A 71 -31.31 11.31 5.10
N LYS A 72 -32.34 10.46 5.02
CA LYS A 72 -33.21 10.15 3.88
C LYS A 72 -33.54 11.36 2.99
N SER A 73 -32.75 11.58 1.94
CA SER A 73 -33.21 12.20 0.69
C SER A 73 -32.18 11.97 -0.41
N ASN A 74 -32.55 11.18 -1.41
CA ASN A 74 -31.83 10.93 -2.67
C ASN A 74 -30.46 10.24 -2.57
N SER A 75 -30.51 8.91 -2.54
CA SER A 75 -29.68 7.98 -3.35
C SER A 75 -28.24 8.39 -3.73
N SER A 76 -27.44 8.88 -2.78
CA SER A 76 -26.00 9.08 -3.01
C SER A 76 -25.21 9.03 -1.69
N CYS A 77 -25.22 7.88 -1.01
CA CYS A 77 -24.23 7.59 0.04
C CYS A 77 -23.06 6.72 -0.46
N GLY A 78 -22.97 6.47 -1.78
CA GLY A 78 -21.92 5.65 -2.39
C GLY A 78 -20.65 6.41 -2.80
N SER A 79 -20.64 7.75 -2.68
CA SER A 79 -19.60 8.59 -3.31
C SER A 79 -18.41 8.95 -2.40
N CYS A 80 -18.43 8.63 -1.11
CA CYS A 80 -17.29 8.93 -0.23
C CYS A 80 -16.13 7.93 -0.36
N CYS A 81 -16.36 6.75 -0.92
CA CYS A 81 -15.38 5.64 -0.90
C CYS A 81 -15.03 5.07 -2.29
N SER A 82 -15.53 5.68 -3.37
CA SER A 82 -15.53 5.03 -4.68
C SER A 82 -15.24 6.02 -5.81
N LYS A 83 -13.99 6.46 -5.93
CA LYS A 83 -13.46 6.88 -7.22
C LYS A 83 -12.77 5.65 -7.84
N SER A 84 -13.28 5.18 -8.98
CA SER A 84 -12.63 4.13 -9.77
C SER A 84 -11.37 4.72 -10.41
N GLN A 85 -10.29 4.78 -9.65
CA GLN A 85 -8.97 5.05 -10.17
C GLN A 85 -8.21 3.73 -10.27
N ASP A 86 -7.44 3.57 -11.34
CA ASP A 86 -6.63 2.38 -11.55
C ASP A 86 -5.39 2.46 -10.65
N TYR A 87 -5.34 1.58 -9.67
CA TYR A 87 -4.25 1.47 -8.70
C TYR A 87 -3.54 0.11 -8.77
N SER A 88 -3.71 -0.61 -9.87
CA SER A 88 -3.18 -1.97 -10.04
C SER A 88 -1.65 -2.04 -9.85
N ASN A 89 -0.95 -0.95 -10.15
CA ASN A 89 0.51 -0.84 -10.03
C ASN A 89 0.98 -0.32 -8.67
N VAL A 90 0.06 0.03 -7.76
CA VAL A 90 0.38 0.57 -6.44
C VAL A 90 0.55 -0.58 -5.46
N LYS A 91 1.69 -0.56 -4.76
CA LYS A 91 2.00 -1.47 -3.66
C LYS A 91 2.08 -0.64 -2.39
N VAL A 92 1.57 -1.16 -1.28
CA VAL A 92 1.49 -0.48 0.00
C VAL A 92 2.39 -1.21 1.00
N ILE A 93 3.08 -0.45 1.84
CA ILE A 93 3.89 -1.01 2.92
C ILE A 93 3.00 -1.46 4.07
N THR A 94 3.24 -2.66 4.60
CA THR A 94 2.40 -3.23 5.66
C THR A 94 2.90 -2.83 7.05
N TRP A 95 2.03 -2.96 8.06
CA TRP A 95 2.41 -2.78 9.47
C TRP A 95 3.54 -3.71 9.91
N LYS A 96 3.63 -4.91 9.33
CA LYS A 96 4.73 -5.85 9.58
C LYS A 96 6.08 -5.23 9.20
N ALA A 97 6.16 -4.60 8.03
CA ALA A 97 7.39 -3.94 7.59
C ALA A 97 7.75 -2.75 8.49
N ILE A 98 6.75 -2.02 8.99
CA ILE A 98 6.97 -0.92 9.92
C ILE A 98 7.53 -1.45 11.25
N ASP A 99 6.89 -2.44 11.86
CA ASP A 99 7.30 -3.01 13.15
C ASP A 99 8.71 -3.60 13.12
N GLU A 100 9.10 -4.24 12.01
CA GLU A 100 10.39 -4.90 11.89
C GLU A 100 11.55 -3.98 11.41
N PHE A 101 11.27 -2.88 10.70
CA PHE A 101 12.30 -2.06 10.04
C PHE A 101 12.28 -0.57 10.36
N GLN A 102 11.28 -0.09 11.11
CA GLN A 102 11.24 1.29 11.60
C GLN A 102 12.09 1.40 12.87
N GLU A 103 13.42 1.48 12.68
CA GLU A 103 14.43 1.76 13.72
C GLU A 103 14.95 3.20 13.62
#